data_AF-A0A1J6XAN3-F1
#
_entry.id   AF-A0A1J6XAN3-F1
#
_cell.length_a   1.000
_cell.length_b   1.000
_cell.length_c   1.000
_cell.angle_alpha   90.00
_cell.angle_beta   90.00
_cell.angle_gamma   90.00
#
_symmetry.space_group_name_H-M   'P 1'
#
loop_
_entity.id
_entity.type
_entity.pdbx_description
1 polymer ?
#
loop_
_entity_poly.entity_id
_entity_poly.type
_entity_poly.pdbx_seq_one_letter_code
_entity_poly.pdbx_strand_id
1 'polypeptide(L)'
;MAEQSSSPTDRHLADAATALARRWVDEAAQARLDPAAQRLAGVLHDPKGLPFTLGFVDGVMRPESTAAAASMLHRVAPLAPDFLPWYLRRLVSDRRA
;
A
#
# COMPACT_ATOMS: atom_id res chain seq x y z
N MET A 1 -21.89 28.36 -17.50
CA MET A 1 -21.76 27.17 -16.64
C MET A 1 -23.16 26.68 -16.34
N ALA A 2 -23.64 25.65 -17.04
CA ALA A 2 -24.95 25.09 -16.77
C ALA A 2 -24.82 24.17 -15.54
N GLU A 3 -25.52 24.51 -14.45
CA GLU A 3 -25.71 23.62 -13.32
C GLU A 3 -26.43 22.36 -13.83
N GLN A 4 -25.72 21.24 -13.83
CA GLN A 4 -26.29 19.93 -14.13
C GLN A 4 -27.18 19.54 -12.94
N SER A 5 -28.45 19.93 -13.00
CA SER A 5 -29.48 19.45 -12.09
C SER A 5 -29.60 17.93 -12.25
N SER A 6 -29.05 17.17 -11.30
CA SER A 6 -29.14 15.71 -11.26
C SER A 6 -30.60 15.26 -11.44
N SER A 7 -30.85 14.43 -12.46
CA SER A 7 -32.18 13.88 -12.73
C SER A 7 -32.57 12.85 -11.66
N PRO A 8 -33.87 12.53 -11.48
CA PRO A 8 -34.30 11.49 -10.55
C PRO A 8 -33.62 10.13 -10.78
N THR A 9 -33.37 9.80 -12.05
CA THR A 9 -32.66 8.59 -12.47
C THR A 9 -31.19 8.61 -12.02
N ASP A 10 -30.51 9.74 -12.13
CA ASP A 10 -29.11 9.87 -11.70
C ASP A 10 -28.96 9.66 -10.19
N ARG A 11 -29.93 10.17 -9.40
CA ARG A 11 -29.97 9.92 -7.96
C ARG A 11 -30.15 8.44 -7.65
N HIS A 12 -31.10 7.78 -8.30
CA HIS A 12 -31.32 6.34 -8.09
C HIS A 12 -30.09 5.50 -8.46
N LEU A 13 -29.36 5.87 -9.52
CA LEU A 13 -28.11 5.20 -9.90
C LEU A 13 -27.00 5.44 -8.86
N ALA A 14 -26.88 6.66 -8.34
CA ALA A 14 -25.92 6.97 -7.28
C ALA A 14 -26.22 6.21 -5.98
N ASP A 15 -27.49 6.10 -5.61
CA ASP A 15 -27.94 5.33 -4.44
C ASP A 15 -27.65 3.84 -4.62
N ALA A 16 -27.94 3.29 -5.80
CA ALA A 16 -27.66 1.90 -6.14
C ALA A 16 -26.14 1.60 -6.13
N ALA A 17 -25.33 2.49 -6.69
CA ALA A 17 -23.88 2.36 -6.67
C ALA A 17 -23.31 2.43 -5.24
N THR A 18 -23.85 3.32 -4.40
CA THR A 18 -23.47 3.43 -2.99
C THR A 18 -23.84 2.16 -2.22
N ALA A 19 -25.05 1.63 -2.43
CA ALA A 19 -25.50 0.38 -1.81
C ALA A 19 -24.63 -0.81 -2.23
N LEU A 20 -24.26 -0.87 -3.52
CA LEU A 20 -23.34 -1.88 -4.05
C LEU A 20 -21.96 -1.79 -3.39
N ALA A 21 -21.39 -0.59 -3.32
CA ALA A 21 -20.07 -0.38 -2.72
C ALA A 21 -20.07 -0.75 -1.23
N ARG A 22 -21.12 -0.38 -0.46
CA ARG A 22 -21.27 -0.78 0.94
C ARG A 22 -21.29 -2.29 1.09
N ARG A 23 -22.09 -2.99 0.27
CA ARG A 23 -22.16 -4.45 0.29
C ARG A 23 -20.80 -5.08 0.02
N TRP A 24 -20.05 -4.60 -0.96
CA TRP A 24 -18.70 -5.10 -1.24
C TRP A 24 -17.72 -4.86 -0.08
N VAL A 25 -17.81 -3.72 0.61
CA VAL A 25 -17.00 -3.45 1.81
C VAL A 25 -17.33 -4.45 2.92
N ASP A 26 -18.62 -4.70 3.16
CA ASP A 26 -19.08 -5.65 4.19
C ASP A 26 -18.65 -7.09 3.85
N GLU A 27 -18.79 -7.51 2.60
CA GLU A 27 -18.33 -8.82 2.11
C GLU A 27 -16.80 -8.97 2.22
N ALA A 28 -16.05 -7.93 1.83
CA ALA A 28 -14.59 -7.94 1.91
C ALA A 28 -14.09 -7.98 3.36
N ALA A 29 -14.80 -7.37 4.31
CA ALA A 29 -14.46 -7.41 5.73
C ALA A 29 -14.50 -8.83 6.31
N GLN A 30 -15.29 -9.74 5.73
CA GLN A 30 -15.37 -11.14 6.15
C GLN A 30 -14.31 -12.04 5.48
N ALA A 31 -13.59 -11.54 4.48
CA ALA A 31 -12.59 -12.31 3.78
C ALA A 31 -11.35 -12.53 4.64
N ARG A 32 -10.82 -13.77 4.64
CA ARG A 32 -9.53 -14.05 5.28
C ARG A 32 -8.41 -13.39 4.47
N LEU A 33 -7.75 -12.41 5.08
CA LEU A 33 -6.63 -11.73 4.44
C LEU A 33 -5.40 -12.64 4.36
N ASP A 34 -4.79 -12.70 3.17
CA ASP A 34 -3.47 -13.28 2.99
C ASP A 34 -2.41 -12.47 3.78
N PRO A 35 -1.38 -13.10 4.36
CA PRO A 35 -0.31 -12.39 5.06
C PRO A 35 0.37 -11.28 4.24
N ALA A 36 0.47 -11.42 2.91
CA ALA A 36 0.98 -10.38 2.03
C ALA A 36 0.04 -9.17 1.96
N ALA A 37 -1.27 -9.40 1.91
CA ALA A 37 -2.27 -8.32 1.93
C ALA A 37 -2.23 -7.54 3.25
N GLN A 38 -2.06 -8.23 4.38
CA GLN A 38 -1.91 -7.59 5.69
C GLN A 38 -0.66 -6.69 5.76
N ARG A 39 0.47 -7.14 5.18
CA ARG A 39 1.69 -6.32 5.09
C ARG A 39 1.50 -5.09 4.22
N LEU A 40 0.83 -5.23 3.07
CA LEU A 40 0.51 -4.10 2.21
C LEU A 40 -0.43 -3.09 2.91
N ALA A 41 -1.44 -3.58 3.62
CA ALA A 41 -2.29 -2.71 4.44
C ALA A 41 -1.48 -1.96 5.52
N GLY A 42 -0.49 -2.64 6.12
CA GLY A 42 0.47 -2.03 7.04
C GLY A 42 1.27 -0.89 6.41
N VAL A 43 1.76 -1.07 5.17
CA VAL A 43 2.42 0.01 4.39
C VAL A 43 1.50 1.22 4.28
N LEU A 44 0.25 1.01 3.87
CA LEU A 44 -0.68 2.10 3.61
C LEU A 44 -1.08 2.86 4.88
N HIS A 45 -1.05 2.19 6.04
CA HIS A 45 -1.40 2.80 7.32
C HIS A 45 -0.23 3.52 8.00
N ASP A 46 1.01 3.20 7.65
CA ASP A 46 2.21 3.81 8.24
C ASP A 46 2.53 5.17 7.57
N PRO A 47 2.70 6.27 8.33
CA PRO A 47 3.08 7.57 7.77
C PRO A 47 4.38 7.55 6.94
N LYS A 48 5.28 6.60 7.20
CA LYS A 48 6.54 6.39 6.46
C LYS A 48 6.43 5.30 5.40
N GLY A 49 5.31 4.60 5.31
CA GLY A 49 5.13 3.44 4.45
C GLY A 49 5.25 3.77 2.96
N LEU A 50 4.60 4.84 2.50
CA LEU A 50 4.67 5.25 1.09
C LEU A 50 6.11 5.65 0.67
N PRO A 51 6.83 6.54 1.38
CA PRO A 51 8.23 6.84 1.08
C PRO A 51 9.15 5.61 1.08
N PHE A 52 8.94 4.68 2.02
CA PHE A 52 9.68 3.42 2.07
C PHE A 52 9.40 2.56 0.82
N THR A 53 8.14 2.37 0.45
CA THR A 53 7.76 1.52 -0.68
C THR A 53 8.25 2.07 -2.02
N LEU A 54 8.14 3.37 -2.26
CA LEU A 54 8.66 3.98 -3.48
C LEU A 54 10.18 3.79 -3.57
N GLY A 55 10.92 4.10 -2.50
CA GLY A 55 12.38 3.92 -2.49
C GLY A 55 12.83 2.47 -2.65
N PHE A 56 12.11 1.52 -2.05
CA PHE A 56 12.41 0.09 -2.16
C PHE A 56 12.10 -0.46 -3.56
N VAL A 57 10.96 -0.11 -4.15
CA VAL A 57 10.60 -0.60 -5.50
C VAL A 57 11.54 -0.03 -6.55
N ASP A 58 11.76 1.28 -6.53
CA ASP A 58 12.53 1.96 -7.56
C ASP A 58 14.02 1.64 -7.49
N GLY A 59 14.57 1.42 -6.29
CA GLY A 59 16.01 1.20 -6.15
C GLY A 59 16.45 -0.17 -5.64
N VAL A 60 15.55 -1.09 -5.25
CA VAL A 60 15.92 -2.46 -4.86
C VAL A 60 15.29 -3.52 -5.76
N MET A 61 14.02 -3.36 -6.15
CA MET A 61 13.34 -4.35 -7.00
C MET A 61 13.67 -4.24 -8.49
N ARG A 62 14.06 -3.05 -8.97
CA ARG A 62 14.48 -2.80 -10.35
C ARG A 62 15.81 -2.05 -10.44
N PRO A 63 16.90 -2.62 -9.91
CA PRO A 63 18.16 -1.92 -9.85
C PRO A 63 18.90 -1.96 -11.19
N GLU A 64 19.69 -0.94 -11.45
CA GLU A 64 20.64 -0.88 -12.55
C GLU A 64 21.87 -1.79 -12.32
N SER A 65 22.15 -2.13 -11.06
CA SER A 65 23.20 -3.08 -10.67
C SER A 65 23.01 -3.59 -9.24
N THR A 66 23.63 -4.71 -8.89
CA THR A 66 23.61 -5.25 -7.52
C THR A 66 24.18 -4.27 -6.48
N ALA A 67 25.23 -3.51 -6.84
CA ALA A 67 25.84 -2.52 -5.95
C ALA A 67 24.89 -1.33 -5.69
N ALA A 68 24.15 -0.89 -6.71
CA ALA A 68 23.12 0.12 -6.56
C ALA A 68 21.96 -0.35 -5.67
N ALA A 69 21.53 -1.61 -5.82
CA ALA A 69 20.51 -2.22 -4.98
C ALA A 69 20.92 -2.22 -3.51
N ALA A 70 22.15 -2.63 -3.20
CA ALA A 70 22.68 -2.64 -1.83
C ALA A 70 22.75 -1.22 -1.23
N SER A 71 23.24 -0.24 -2.01
CA SER A 71 23.29 1.17 -1.59
C SER A 71 21.90 1.73 -1.29
N MET A 72 20.92 1.48 -2.16
CA MET A 72 19.54 1.93 -1.93
C MET A 72 18.93 1.24 -0.72
N LEU A 73 19.11 -0.08 -0.59
CA LEU A 73 18.62 -0.85 0.56
C LEU A 73 19.14 -0.25 1.86
N HIS A 74 20.43 0.10 1.90
CA HIS A 74 21.05 0.73 3.05
C HIS A 74 20.45 2.11 3.39
N ARG A 75 20.11 2.89 2.36
CA ARG A 75 19.48 4.20 2.50
C ARG A 75 18.04 4.13 3.01
N VAL A 76 17.27 3.12 2.58
CA VAL A 76 15.86 2.96 2.98
C VAL A 76 15.69 2.17 4.27
N ALA A 77 16.69 1.40 4.70
CA ALA A 77 16.62 0.59 5.91
C ALA A 77 16.24 1.35 7.20
N PRO A 78 16.71 2.58 7.47
CA PRO A 78 16.27 3.36 8.63
C PRO A 78 14.79 3.76 8.58
N LEU A 79 14.17 3.71 7.40
CA LEU A 79 12.76 3.98 7.18
C LEU A 79 11.91 2.71 7.24
N ALA A 80 12.51 1.55 7.56
CA ALA A 80 11.80 0.28 7.64
C ALA A 80 10.61 0.40 8.60
N PRO A 81 9.37 0.24 8.11
CA PRO A 81 8.18 0.51 8.89
C PRO A 81 7.92 -0.56 9.96
N ASP A 82 7.25 -0.17 11.04
CA ASP A 82 7.13 -1.00 12.24
C ASP A 82 6.22 -2.23 12.05
N PHE A 83 5.35 -2.21 11.04
CA PHE A 83 4.48 -3.36 10.70
C PHE A 83 5.26 -4.54 10.12
N LEU A 84 6.50 -4.35 9.64
CA LEU A 84 7.31 -5.45 9.14
C LEU A 84 7.70 -6.37 10.31
N PRO A 85 7.53 -7.71 10.18
CA PRO A 85 8.01 -8.65 11.17
C PRO A 85 9.48 -8.41 11.51
N TRP A 86 9.84 -8.54 12.79
CA TRP A 86 11.17 -8.21 13.30
C TRP A 86 12.31 -8.89 12.53
N TYR A 87 12.09 -10.11 12.03
CA TYR A 87 13.09 -10.83 11.23
C TYR A 87 13.30 -10.19 9.85
N LEU A 88 12.25 -9.69 9.19
CA LEU A 88 12.39 -8.95 7.93
C LEU A 88 13.05 -7.58 8.16
N ARG A 89 12.68 -6.89 9.25
CA ARG A 89 13.34 -5.65 9.66
C ARG A 89 14.84 -5.87 9.87
N ARG A 90 15.21 -6.99 10.49
CA ARG A 90 16.62 -7.35 10.72
C ARG A 90 17.36 -7.60 9.41
N LEU A 91 16.76 -8.29 8.44
CA LEU A 91 17.36 -8.52 7.11
C LEU A 91 17.60 -7.20 6.37
N VAL A 92 16.62 -6.29 6.40
CA VAL A 92 16.74 -4.98 5.74
C VAL A 92 17.73 -4.06 6.48
N SER A 93 17.86 -4.19 7.79
CA SER A 93 18.74 -3.36 8.62
C SER A 93 20.18 -3.88 8.73
N ASP A 94 20.48 -5.06 8.18
CA ASP A 94 21.82 -5.63 8.26
C ASP A 94 22.79 -4.84 7.37
N ARG A 95 23.82 -4.25 7.97
CA ARG A 95 24.83 -3.45 7.24
C ARG A 95 25.82 -4.29 6.46
N ARG A 96 25.70 -5.62 6.49
CA ARG A 96 26.60 -6.55 5.80
C ARG A 96 26.06 -7.06 4.45
N ALA A 97 24.83 -6.68 4.08
CA ALA A 97 24.18 -7.05 2.83
C ALA A 97 24.52 -6.11 1.67
#